data_AF-A0A537YNB2-F1
#
_entry.id   AF-A0A537YNB2-F1
#
_cell.length_a   1.000
_cell.length_b   1.000
_cell.length_c   1.000
_cell.angle_alpha   90.00
_cell.angle_beta   90.00
_cell.angle_gamma   90.00
#
_symmetry.space_group_name_H-M   'P 1'
#
loop_
_entity.id
_entity.type
_entity.pdbx_description
1 polymer ?
#
loop_
_entity_poly.entity_id
_entity_poly.type
_entity_poly.pdbx_seq_one_letter_code
_entity_poly.pdbx_strand_id
1 'polypeptide(L)'
;MPDERELEAAIERLLDPERFSEAERIVAQAAPQLQKVLAAALAEGGWFGEPHENETLKVATMPDPDERVLAVRALLAEEARMGMMVGVAVGWALKEELGTIESNSNPGGES
;
A
#
# COMPACT_ATOMS: atom_id res chain seq x y z
N MET A 1 -11.25 2.99 -17.21
CA MET A 1 -11.46 2.00 -16.14
C MET A 1 -11.42 0.63 -16.82
N PRO A 2 -10.51 -0.28 -16.44
CA PRO A 2 -10.46 -1.61 -17.04
C PRO A 2 -11.79 -2.36 -16.82
N ASP A 3 -12.11 -3.26 -17.75
CA ASP A 3 -13.20 -4.23 -17.64
C ASP A 3 -12.94 -5.15 -16.41
N GLU A 4 -13.98 -5.53 -15.67
CA GLU A 4 -13.88 -6.41 -14.48
C GLU A 4 -13.15 -7.73 -14.80
N ARG A 5 -13.33 -8.29 -16.00
CA ARG A 5 -12.61 -9.48 -16.49
C ARG A 5 -11.15 -9.19 -16.80
N GLU A 6 -10.82 -8.00 -17.27
CA GLU A 6 -9.42 -7.60 -17.48
C GLU A 6 -8.69 -7.43 -16.15
N LEU A 7 -9.39 -6.90 -15.14
CA LEU A 7 -8.89 -6.79 -13.77
C LEU A 7 -8.66 -8.17 -13.16
N GLU A 8 -9.63 -9.07 -13.25
CA GLU A 8 -9.51 -10.45 -12.75
C GLU A 8 -8.36 -11.19 -13.43
N ALA A 9 -8.26 -11.12 -14.76
CA ALA A 9 -7.14 -11.71 -15.50
C ALA A 9 -5.78 -11.08 -15.13
N ALA A 10 -5.75 -9.80 -14.75
CA ALA A 10 -4.53 -9.16 -14.24
C ALA A 10 -4.16 -9.68 -12.85
N ILE A 11 -5.13 -9.89 -11.97
CA ILE A 11 -4.94 -10.49 -10.65
C ILE A 11 -4.40 -11.92 -10.80
N GLU A 12 -4.99 -12.74 -11.68
CA GLU A 12 -4.50 -14.11 -11.92
C GLU A 12 -3.04 -14.13 -12.40
N ARG A 13 -2.66 -13.19 -13.28
CA ARG A 13 -1.26 -13.05 -13.71
C ARG A 13 -0.31 -12.65 -12.58
N LEU A 14 -0.79 -11.95 -11.55
CA LEU A 14 0.01 -11.56 -10.38
C LEU A 14 0.14 -12.70 -9.36
N LEU A 15 -0.74 -13.70 -9.40
CA LEU A 15 -0.63 -14.90 -8.56
C LEU A 15 0.51 -15.83 -9.00
N ASP A 16 1.07 -15.64 -10.21
CA ASP A 16 2.27 -16.32 -10.67
C ASP A 16 3.50 -15.84 -9.86
N PRO A 17 4.11 -16.70 -9.03
CA PRO A 17 5.21 -16.32 -8.15
C PRO A 17 6.42 -15.77 -8.90
N GLU A 18 6.70 -16.28 -10.10
CA GLU A 18 7.85 -15.84 -10.89
C GLU A 18 7.64 -14.41 -11.41
N ARG A 19 6.41 -14.07 -11.81
CA ARG A 19 6.06 -12.73 -12.29
C ARG A 19 6.05 -11.70 -11.18
N PHE A 20 5.70 -12.10 -9.95
CA PHE A 20 5.74 -11.21 -8.80
C PHE A 20 7.17 -10.98 -8.30
N SER A 21 8.05 -11.99 -8.42
CA SER A 21 9.42 -11.94 -7.89
C SER A 21 10.30 -10.81 -8.43
N GLU A 22 10.09 -10.38 -9.68
CA GLU A 22 10.84 -9.27 -10.27
C GLU A 22 10.36 -7.91 -9.72
N ALA A 23 9.04 -7.75 -9.56
CA ALA A 23 8.47 -6.58 -8.90
C ALA A 23 8.95 -6.48 -7.44
N GLU A 24 8.96 -7.60 -6.70
CA GLU A 24 9.49 -7.66 -5.34
C GLU A 24 10.96 -7.23 -5.27
N ARG A 25 11.79 -7.68 -6.22
CA ARG A 25 13.22 -7.33 -6.26
C ARG A 25 13.43 -5.83 -6.47
N ILE A 26 12.69 -5.23 -7.39
CA ILE A 26 12.75 -3.79 -7.68
C ILE A 26 12.28 -3.00 -6.45
N VAL A 27 11.14 -3.39 -5.86
CA VAL A 27 10.59 -2.75 -4.66
C VAL A 27 11.55 -2.89 -3.48
N ALA A 28 12.17 -4.05 -3.28
CA ALA A 28 13.14 -4.28 -2.20
C ALA A 28 14.36 -3.35 -2.30
N GLN A 29 14.84 -3.05 -3.51
CA GLN A 29 15.92 -2.09 -3.73
C GLN A 29 15.50 -0.65 -3.40
N ALA A 30 14.24 -0.30 -3.70
CA ALA A 30 13.67 1.02 -3.42
C ALA A 30 13.12 1.15 -1.98
N ALA A 31 13.01 0.05 -1.23
CA ALA A 31 12.30 -0.03 0.05
C ALA A 31 12.69 1.06 1.08
N PRO A 32 13.98 1.39 1.29
CA PRO A 32 14.35 2.45 2.24
C PRO A 32 13.82 3.84 1.87
N GLN A 33 13.67 4.12 0.57
CA GLN A 33 13.14 5.39 0.08
C GLN A 33 11.62 5.38 0.10
N LEU A 34 11.00 4.26 -0.33
CA LEU A 34 9.55 4.06 -0.27
C LEU A 34 9.02 4.16 1.16
N GLN A 35 9.78 3.69 2.15
CA GLN A 35 9.41 3.81 3.56
C GLN A 35 9.25 5.27 4.00
N LYS A 36 10.02 6.21 3.44
CA LYS A 36 9.87 7.65 3.73
C LYS A 36 8.57 8.20 3.15
N VAL A 37 8.23 7.82 1.92
CA VAL A 37 6.98 8.22 1.25
C VAL A 37 5.78 7.64 1.99
N LEU A 38 5.84 6.36 2.35
CA LEU A 38 4.80 5.69 3.14
C LEU A 38 4.63 6.37 4.50
N ALA A 39 5.72 6.62 5.24
CA ALA A 39 5.64 7.31 6.53
C ALA A 39 5.01 8.70 6.42
N ALA A 40 5.35 9.47 5.37
CA ALA A 40 4.74 10.78 5.12
C ALA A 40 3.25 10.65 4.78
N ALA A 41 2.87 9.74 3.87
CA ALA A 41 1.47 9.52 3.49
C ALA A 41 0.60 9.07 4.67
N LEU A 42 1.15 8.21 5.54
CA LEU A 42 0.49 7.75 6.76
C LEU A 42 0.32 8.85 7.81
N ALA A 43 1.30 9.75 7.94
CA ALA A 43 1.23 10.89 8.84
C ALA A 43 0.28 11.99 8.33
N GLU A 44 0.36 12.35 7.05
CA GLU A 44 -0.41 13.44 6.44
C GLU A 44 -1.89 13.10 6.28
N GLY A 45 -2.22 11.85 5.98
CA GLY A 45 -3.60 11.43 5.84
C GLY A 45 -4.35 11.28 7.18
N GLY A 46 -3.68 11.44 8.32
CA GLY A 46 -4.28 11.28 9.65
C GLY A 46 -4.62 9.82 10.02
N TRP A 47 -4.09 8.85 9.27
CA TRP A 47 -4.36 7.41 9.45
C TRP A 47 -3.77 6.84 10.75
N PHE A 48 -2.61 7.37 11.18
CA PHE A 48 -1.90 6.97 12.40
C PHE A 48 -1.75 8.14 13.40
N GLY A 49 -2.66 9.12 13.35
CA GLY A 49 -2.64 10.27 14.26
C GLY A 49 -3.29 9.99 15.62
N GLU A 50 -3.56 11.05 16.40
CA GLU A 50 -4.19 10.99 17.73
C GLU A 50 -5.44 10.07 17.85
N PRO A 51 -6.34 9.96 16.84
CA PRO A 51 -7.47 9.03 16.92
C PRO A 51 -7.05 7.57 17.03
N HIS A 52 -5.97 7.18 16.33
CA HIS A 52 -5.45 5.82 16.35
C HIS A 52 -4.73 5.50 17.66
N GLU A 53 -3.98 6.46 18.20
CA GLU A 53 -3.33 6.32 19.52
C GLU A 53 -4.39 6.12 20.64
N ASN A 54 -5.49 6.88 20.58
CA ASN A 54 -6.59 6.76 21.54
C ASN A 54 -7.31 5.40 21.42
N GLU A 55 -7.56 4.91 20.21
CA GLU A 55 -8.18 3.59 20.00
C GLU A 55 -7.23 2.46 20.46
N THR A 56 -5.94 2.59 20.19
CA THR A 56 -4.91 1.65 20.67
C THR A 56 -4.89 1.60 22.20
N LEU A 57 -4.90 2.76 22.87
CA LEU A 57 -4.91 2.83 24.34
C LEU A 57 -6.19 2.22 24.91
N LYS A 58 -7.35 2.51 24.30
CA LYS A 58 -8.64 1.93 24.69
C LYS A 58 -8.62 0.41 24.59
N VAL A 59 -8.13 -0.14 23.48
CA VAL A 59 -7.99 -1.59 23.30
C VAL A 59 -7.01 -2.18 24.31
N ALA A 60 -5.84 -1.55 24.51
CA ALA A 60 -4.82 -2.03 25.43
C ALA A 60 -5.27 -2.06 26.91
N THR A 61 -6.19 -1.17 27.28
CA THR A 61 -6.72 -1.04 28.65
C THR A 61 -8.03 -1.78 28.89
N MET A 62 -8.55 -2.52 27.90
CA MET A 62 -9.76 -3.34 28.07
C MET A 62 -9.60 -4.32 29.24
N PRO A 63 -10.57 -4.39 30.18
CA PRO A 63 -10.43 -5.18 31.40
C PRO A 63 -10.51 -6.69 31.14
N ASP A 64 -11.41 -7.11 30.25
CA ASP A 64 -11.55 -8.51 29.89
C ASP A 64 -10.42 -8.95 28.93
N PRO A 65 -9.67 -10.01 29.28
CA PRO A 65 -8.54 -10.45 28.47
C PRO A 65 -8.94 -11.04 27.11
N ASP A 66 -10.09 -11.71 27.01
CA ASP A 66 -10.54 -12.34 25.77
C ASP A 66 -11.11 -11.28 24.81
N GLU A 67 -11.89 -10.33 25.34
CA GLU A 67 -12.35 -9.17 24.57
C GLU A 67 -11.18 -8.32 24.08
N ARG A 68 -10.16 -8.11 24.93
CA ARG A 68 -8.95 -7.38 24.56
C ARG A 68 -8.21 -8.05 23.40
N VAL A 69 -8.04 -9.37 23.42
CA VAL A 69 -7.39 -10.10 22.32
C VAL A 69 -8.18 -9.98 21.02
N LEU A 70 -9.51 -10.09 21.08
CA LEU A 70 -10.36 -9.90 19.91
C LEU A 70 -10.25 -8.49 19.34
N ALA A 71 -10.27 -7.47 20.21
CA ALA A 71 -10.14 -6.08 19.81
C ALA A 71 -8.76 -5.77 19.21
N VAL A 72 -7.67 -6.32 19.75
CA VAL A 72 -6.32 -6.21 19.16
C VAL A 72 -6.29 -6.82 17.77
N ARG A 73 -6.88 -8.00 17.56
CA ARG A 73 -6.93 -8.63 16.23
C ARG A 73 -7.69 -7.79 15.22
N ALA A 74 -8.81 -7.19 15.64
CA ALA A 74 -9.58 -6.29 14.79
C ALA A 74 -8.77 -5.04 14.42
N LEU A 75 -8.07 -4.45 15.38
CA LEU A 75 -7.19 -3.29 15.15
C LEU A 75 -6.08 -3.63 14.14
N LEU A 76 -5.38 -4.76 14.31
CA LEU A 76 -4.34 -5.22 13.39
C LEU A 76 -4.87 -5.50 11.98
N ALA A 77 -6.06 -6.09 11.86
CA ALA A 77 -6.69 -6.34 10.56
C ALA A 77 -7.02 -5.03 9.84
N GLU A 78 -7.47 -4.02 10.58
CA GLU A 78 -7.74 -2.70 10.06
C GLU A 78 -6.46 -1.99 9.62
N GLU A 79 -5.40 -2.02 10.43
CA GLU A 79 -4.08 -1.50 10.05
C GLU A 79 -3.54 -2.15 8.78
N ALA A 80 -3.65 -3.48 8.66
CA ALA A 80 -3.21 -4.20 7.46
C ALA A 80 -4.00 -3.76 6.21
N ARG A 81 -5.32 -3.62 6.34
CA ARG A 81 -6.19 -3.13 5.26
C ARG A 81 -5.80 -1.71 4.84
N MET A 82 -5.54 -0.83 5.80
CA MET A 82 -5.12 0.55 5.54
C MET A 82 -3.73 0.60 4.89
N GLY A 83 -2.76 -0.14 5.42
CA GLY A 83 -1.42 -0.24 4.84
C GLY A 83 -1.44 -0.75 3.41
N MET A 84 -2.29 -1.72 3.10
CA MET A 84 -2.50 -2.21 1.73
C MET A 84 -3.05 -1.11 0.81
N MET A 85 -4.09 -0.37 1.22
CA MET A 85 -4.64 0.72 0.41
C MET A 85 -3.60 1.79 0.09
N VAL A 86 -2.83 2.20 1.11
CA VAL A 86 -1.77 3.21 0.93
C VAL A 86 -0.64 2.66 0.05
N GLY A 87 -0.22 1.42 0.25
CA GLY A 87 0.79 0.76 -0.57
C GLY A 87 0.39 0.71 -2.06
N VAL A 88 -0.87 0.36 -2.35
CA VAL A 88 -1.40 0.35 -3.73
C VAL A 88 -1.44 1.76 -4.31
N ALA A 89 -1.89 2.76 -3.54
CA ALA A 89 -1.94 4.14 -3.99
C ALA A 89 -0.53 4.68 -4.33
N VAL A 90 0.46 4.42 -3.47
CA VAL A 90 1.86 4.77 -3.73
C VAL A 90 2.39 4.05 -4.98
N GLY A 91 2.06 2.76 -5.14
CA GLY A 91 2.43 2.00 -6.33
C GLY A 91 1.85 2.57 -7.63
N TRP A 92 0.59 3.02 -7.61
CA TRP A 92 -0.03 3.71 -8.75
C TRP A 92 0.63 5.05 -9.04
N ALA A 93 0.85 5.89 -8.03
CA ALA A 93 1.51 7.18 -8.20
C ALA A 93 2.92 7.02 -8.82
N LEU A 94 3.70 6.05 -8.34
CA LEU A 94 5.02 5.74 -8.90
C LEU A 94 4.95 5.31 -10.37
N LYS A 95 3.97 4.46 -10.72
CA LYS A 95 3.77 4.04 -12.11
C LYS A 95 3.46 5.23 -13.02
N GLU A 96 2.63 6.18 -12.56
CA GLU A 96 2.28 7.39 -13.30
C GLU A 96 3.48 8.33 -13.49
N GLU A 97 4.28 8.53 -12.45
CA GLU A 97 5.52 9.33 -12.50
C GLU A 97 6.53 8.72 -13.49
N LEU A 98 6.73 7.40 -13.43
CA LEU A 98 7.62 6.68 -14.35
C LEU A 98 7.13 6.73 -15.80
N GLY A 99 5.83 6.58 -16.04
CA GLY A 99 5.23 6.70 -17.37
C GLY A 99 5.37 8.11 -17.97
N THR A 100 5.33 9.13 -17.11
CA THR A 100 5.56 10.53 -17.50
C THR A 100 7.02 10.77 -17.90
N ILE A 101 7.97 10.16 -17.16
CA ILE A 101 9.41 10.21 -17.49
C ILE A 101 9.67 9.53 -18.85
N GLU A 102 9.06 8.36 -19.11
CA GLU A 102 9.21 7.66 -20.38
C GLU A 102 8.63 8.48 -21.55
N SER A 103 7.46 9.09 -21.37
CA SER A 103 6.84 9.95 -22.39
C SER A 103 7.66 11.21 -22.69
N ASN A 104 8.27 11.84 -21.67
CA ASN A 104 9.11 13.02 -21.86
C ASN A 104 10.51 12.70 -22.40
N SER A 105 10.98 11.45 -22.24
CA SER A 105 12.26 10.98 -22.78
C SER A 105 12.20 10.61 -24.27
N ASN A 106 11.00 10.60 -24.87
CA ASN A 106 10.78 10.38 -26.30
C ASN A 106 10.18 11.60 -27.03
N PRO A 107 10.91 12.73 -27.17
CA PRO A 107 10.41 13.89 -27.90
C PRO A 107 10.58 13.78 -29.43
N GLY A 108 10.92 12.61 -29.99
CA GLY A 108 11.53 12.52 -31.34
C GLY A 108 11.05 11.38 -32.24
N GLY A 109 9.79 10.98 -32.15
CA GLY A 109 9.17 10.08 -33.13
C GLY A 109 8.29 10.81 -34.16
N GLU A 110 8.81 11.86 -34.81
CA GLU A 110 8.12 12.51 -35.94
C GLU A 110 8.37 11.75 -37.25
N SER A 111 7.30 11.23 -37.87
CA SER A 111 6.86 11.51 -39.26
C SER A 111 5.77 10.53 -39.69
#